data_AF-A0A3L7V1S3-F1
#
_entry.id   AF-A0A3L7V1S3-F1
#
_cell.length_a   1.000
_cell.length_b   1.000
_cell.length_c   1.000
_cell.angle_alpha   90.00
_cell.angle_beta   90.00
_cell.angle_gamma   90.00
#
_symmetry.space_group_name_H-M   'P 1'
#
loop_
_entity.id
_entity.type
_entity.pdbx_description
1 polymer ?
#
loop_
_entity_poly.entity_id
_entity_poly.type
_entity_poly.pdbx_seq_one_letter_code
_entity_poly.pdbx_strand_id
1 'polypeptide(L)'
;MNGAWPGGPCPQCGEHMPARVVHCQSCRALLNSELTEDSVEVPLFIPLPELAVIAAALPRGHYVSCPGCNEELRIHAKYRNLKVQCKHCSKPFTYTPTVVINAFYAQCPHCKNELRAAMKYMGNKVVCKHCDGHIQLMPETT
;
A
#
# COMPACT_ATOMS: atom_id res chain seq x y z
N MET A 1 -22.04 35.37 30.62
CA MET A 1 -21.34 36.58 30.12
C MET A 1 -21.22 36.39 28.62
N ASN A 2 -22.05 37.10 27.84
CA ASN A 2 -22.12 36.89 26.40
C ASN A 2 -21.03 37.76 25.77
N GLY A 3 -19.96 37.16 25.22
CA GLY A 3 -18.90 37.87 24.49
C GLY A 3 -19.34 38.61 23.22
N ALA A 4 -20.65 38.86 23.09
CA ALA A 4 -21.28 39.57 22.00
C ALA A 4 -21.06 41.09 22.17
N TRP A 5 -20.67 41.76 21.09
CA TRP A 5 -20.49 43.21 21.09
C TRP A 5 -21.78 43.94 21.53
N PRO A 6 -21.71 44.94 22.42
CA PRO A 6 -22.89 45.69 22.86
C PRO A 6 -23.47 46.63 21.77
N GLY A 7 -22.74 46.84 20.68
CA GLY A 7 -23.03 47.84 19.65
C GLY A 7 -22.17 49.10 19.87
N GLY A 8 -21.73 49.74 18.78
CA GLY A 8 -20.84 50.91 18.85
C GLY A 8 -19.70 50.88 17.83
N PRO A 9 -18.82 51.90 17.84
CA PRO A 9 -17.73 52.03 16.88
C PRO A 9 -16.68 50.92 17.04
N CYS A 10 -16.24 50.34 15.93
CA CYS A 10 -15.15 49.38 15.89
C CYS A 10 -13.86 50.02 16.43
N PRO A 11 -13.13 49.37 17.36
CA PRO A 11 -11.90 49.93 17.94
C PRO A 11 -10.76 50.11 16.91
N GLN A 12 -10.82 49.41 15.77
CA GLN A 12 -9.76 49.44 14.76
C GLN A 12 -10.04 50.38 13.59
N CYS A 13 -11.28 50.44 13.09
CA CYS A 13 -11.64 51.26 11.92
C CYS A 13 -12.65 52.39 12.21
N GLY A 14 -13.20 52.46 13.42
CA GLY A 14 -14.16 53.49 13.83
C GLY A 14 -15.58 53.32 13.29
N GLU A 15 -15.84 52.39 12.37
CA GLU A 15 -17.19 52.17 11.83
C GLU A 15 -18.16 51.59 12.86
N HIS A 16 -19.41 52.02 12.78
CA HIS A 16 -20.45 51.63 13.73
C HIS A 16 -20.93 50.19 13.49
N MET A 17 -20.67 49.30 14.45
CA MET A 17 -21.09 47.90 14.40
C MET A 17 -22.33 47.66 15.27
N PRO A 18 -23.32 46.90 14.80
CA PRO A 18 -24.53 46.57 15.56
C PRO A 18 -24.21 45.63 16.74
N ALA A 19 -25.13 45.54 17.70
CA ALA A 19 -24.99 44.61 18.81
C ALA A 19 -24.98 43.14 18.35
N ARG A 20 -24.38 42.26 19.17
CA ARG A 20 -24.30 40.79 19.01
C ARG A 20 -23.45 40.29 17.84
N VAL A 21 -22.58 41.12 17.30
CA VAL A 21 -21.54 40.69 16.36
C VAL A 21 -20.21 40.48 17.08
N VAL A 22 -19.34 39.63 16.52
CA VAL A 22 -18.02 39.30 17.11
C VAL A 22 -16.89 39.95 16.32
N HIS A 23 -17.06 40.05 15.00
CA HIS A 23 -16.10 40.67 14.08
C HIS A 23 -16.71 41.91 13.41
N CYS A 24 -15.87 42.90 13.14
CA CYS A 24 -16.23 44.03 12.32
C CYS A 24 -16.56 43.58 10.88
N GLN A 25 -17.64 44.09 10.29
CA GLN A 25 -18.00 43.75 8.91
C GLN A 25 -17.06 44.38 7.87
N SER A 26 -16.46 45.51 8.23
CA SER A 26 -15.65 46.33 7.30
C SER A 26 -14.17 45.92 7.34
N CYS A 27 -13.57 45.82 8.52
CA CYS A 27 -12.14 45.49 8.67
C CYS A 27 -11.85 44.09 9.22
N ARG A 28 -12.88 43.29 9.52
CA ARG A 28 -12.77 41.92 10.11
C ARG A 28 -12.11 41.83 11.48
N ALA A 29 -11.73 42.95 12.10
CA ALA A 29 -11.16 42.96 13.45
C ALA A 29 -12.12 42.35 14.48
N LEU A 30 -11.56 41.62 15.44
CA LEU A 30 -12.29 41.12 16.60
C LEU A 30 -12.73 42.30 17.48
N LEU A 31 -14.04 42.43 17.70
CA LEU A 31 -14.60 43.60 18.37
C LEU A 31 -14.46 43.53 19.89
N ASN A 32 -14.51 42.32 20.44
CA ASN A 32 -14.33 42.10 21.87
C ASN A 32 -12.90 41.59 22.13
N SER A 33 -12.10 42.40 22.83
CA SER A 33 -10.72 42.07 23.20
C SER A 33 -10.62 40.98 24.26
N GLU A 34 -11.73 40.60 24.90
CA GLU A 34 -11.79 39.46 25.83
C GLU A 34 -11.93 38.12 25.10
N LEU A 35 -12.18 38.14 23.79
CA LEU A 35 -12.18 36.94 22.95
C LEU A 35 -10.80 36.72 22.33
N THR A 36 -10.40 35.47 22.18
CA THR A 36 -9.21 35.05 21.45
C THR A 36 -9.60 34.09 20.34
N GLU A 37 -8.87 34.10 19.23
CA GLU A 37 -9.05 33.12 18.17
C GLU A 37 -8.64 31.73 18.69
N ASP A 38 -9.58 30.80 18.73
CA ASP A 38 -9.28 29.41 19.04
C ASP A 38 -8.81 28.72 17.76
N SER A 39 -7.50 28.49 17.66
CA SER A 39 -6.92 27.77 16.54
C SER A 39 -7.00 26.27 16.81
N VAL A 40 -7.82 25.56 16.04
CA VAL A 40 -7.83 24.09 16.07
C VAL A 40 -6.65 23.59 15.26
N GLU A 41 -5.61 23.08 15.92
CA GLU A 41 -4.50 22.39 15.25
C GLU A 41 -5.02 21.10 14.60
N VAL A 42 -4.92 21.01 13.27
CA VAL A 42 -5.26 19.78 12.56
C VAL A 42 -4.14 18.76 12.85
N PRO A 43 -4.44 17.61 13.48
CA PRO A 43 -3.42 16.63 13.79
C PRO A 43 -2.80 16.06 12.50
N LEU A 44 -1.52 15.70 12.57
CA LEU A 44 -0.83 15.03 11.48
C LEU A 44 -1.50 13.68 11.19
N PHE A 45 -1.70 13.37 9.90
CA PHE A 45 -2.20 12.08 9.47
C PHE A 45 -1.21 10.97 9.84
N ILE A 46 -1.64 10.02 10.68
CA ILE A 46 -0.88 8.81 11.02
C ILE A 46 -1.56 7.62 10.31
N PRO A 47 -0.91 6.99 9.32
CA PRO A 47 -1.47 5.81 8.67
C PRO A 47 -1.57 4.64 9.65
N LEU A 48 -2.64 3.85 9.54
CA LEU A 48 -2.88 2.69 10.40
C LEU A 48 -1.81 1.59 10.15
N PRO A 49 -1.07 1.15 11.19
CA PRO A 49 -0.02 0.13 11.06
C PRO A 49 -0.53 -1.22 10.53
N GLU A 50 -1.79 -1.55 10.80
CA GLU A 50 -2.41 -2.82 10.41
C GLU A 50 -2.58 -2.96 8.89
N LEU A 51 -2.60 -1.85 8.15
CA LEU A 51 -2.61 -1.84 6.68
C LEU A 51 -1.20 -1.95 6.07
N ALA A 52 -0.15 -1.81 6.88
CA ALA A 52 1.24 -1.76 6.44
C ALA A 52 1.95 -3.13 6.51
N VAL A 53 1.51 -4.06 7.36
CA VAL A 53 2.18 -5.35 7.55
C VAL A 53 1.47 -6.45 6.77
N ILE A 54 1.63 -6.42 5.44
CA ILE A 54 1.22 -7.56 4.62
C ILE A 54 2.38 -8.55 4.61
N ALA A 55 2.12 -9.75 5.10
CA ALA A 55 3.14 -10.79 5.17
C ALA A 55 3.63 -11.14 3.75
N ALA A 56 4.93 -10.98 3.54
CA ALA A 56 5.59 -11.21 2.26
C ALA A 56 5.67 -12.71 1.93
N ALA A 57 5.18 -13.09 0.76
CA ALA A 57 5.34 -14.42 0.20
C ALA A 57 6.36 -14.37 -0.95
N LEU A 58 7.55 -14.92 -0.72
CA LEU A 58 8.63 -14.95 -1.70
C LEU A 58 8.52 -16.18 -2.63
N PRO A 59 8.70 -16.02 -3.95
CA PRO A 59 8.77 -17.14 -4.89
C PRO A 59 9.97 -18.04 -4.56
N ARG A 60 9.70 -19.33 -4.37
CA ARG A 60 10.73 -20.38 -4.16
C ARG A 60 11.20 -21.00 -5.48
N GLY A 61 10.40 -20.86 -6.54
CA GLY A 61 10.71 -21.39 -7.85
C GLY A 61 9.54 -21.24 -8.83
N HIS A 62 9.71 -21.82 -10.01
CA HIS A 62 8.86 -21.58 -11.16
C HIS A 62 8.34 -22.87 -11.78
N TYR A 63 7.18 -22.75 -12.41
CA TYR A 63 6.64 -23.69 -13.36
C TYR A 63 6.98 -23.17 -14.76
N VAL A 64 7.85 -23.89 -15.46
CA VAL A 64 8.40 -23.48 -16.77
C VAL A 64 8.06 -24.51 -17.84
N SER A 65 7.78 -24.07 -19.06
CA SER A 65 7.60 -25.00 -20.17
C SER A 65 8.95 -25.44 -20.72
N CYS A 66 9.14 -26.75 -20.87
CA CYS A 66 10.35 -27.29 -21.46
C CYS A 66 10.46 -26.87 -22.95
N PRO A 67 11.57 -26.27 -23.40
CA PRO A 67 11.73 -25.86 -24.80
C PRO A 67 11.77 -27.05 -25.79
N GLY A 68 12.00 -28.28 -25.29
CA GLY A 68 12.14 -29.46 -26.13
C GLY A 68 10.87 -30.32 -26.29
N CYS A 69 9.98 -30.33 -25.30
CA CYS A 69 8.75 -31.14 -25.31
C CYS A 69 7.50 -30.38 -24.85
N ASN A 70 7.64 -29.10 -24.48
CA ASN A 70 6.58 -28.22 -23.99
C ASN A 70 5.89 -28.64 -22.68
N GLU A 71 6.31 -29.75 -22.06
CA GLU A 71 5.83 -30.16 -20.74
C GLU A 71 6.23 -29.17 -19.63
N GLU A 72 5.35 -29.02 -18.64
CA GLU A 72 5.56 -28.13 -17.49
C GLU A 72 6.52 -28.77 -16.48
N LEU A 73 7.59 -28.04 -16.16
CA LEU A 73 8.60 -28.42 -15.20
C LEU A 73 8.56 -27.50 -13.99
N ARG A 74 8.64 -28.09 -12.81
CA ARG A 74 8.82 -27.35 -11.55
C ARG A 74 10.31 -27.25 -11.23
N ILE A 75 10.84 -26.03 -11.17
CA ILE A 75 12.27 -25.77 -10.96
C ILE A 75 12.45 -24.75 -9.84
N HIS A 76 13.33 -25.08 -8.87
CA HIS A 76 13.66 -24.17 -7.76
C HIS A 76 14.47 -22.98 -8.25
N ALA A 77 14.23 -21.78 -7.69
CA ALA A 77 14.90 -20.55 -8.08
C ALA A 77 16.43 -20.59 -7.91
N LYS A 78 16.94 -21.51 -7.07
CA LYS A 78 18.38 -21.74 -6.86
C LYS A 78 19.12 -22.24 -8.10
N TYR A 79 18.39 -22.80 -9.07
CA TYR A 79 18.95 -23.29 -10.32
C TYR A 79 18.93 -22.23 -11.43
N ARG A 80 18.54 -20.99 -11.12
CA ARG A 80 18.50 -19.91 -12.11
C ARG A 80 19.88 -19.75 -12.75
N ASN A 81 19.89 -19.57 -14.07
CA ASN A 81 21.08 -19.52 -14.92
C ASN A 81 21.93 -20.81 -14.95
N LEU A 82 21.47 -21.91 -14.35
CA LEU A 82 22.14 -23.21 -14.44
C LEU A 82 21.53 -24.09 -15.53
N LYS A 83 22.32 -25.06 -16.00
CA LYS A 83 21.86 -26.10 -16.92
C LYS A 83 21.06 -27.14 -16.15
N VAL A 84 19.83 -27.34 -16.56
CA VAL A 84 18.88 -28.30 -15.98
C VAL A 84 18.44 -29.30 -17.04
N GLN A 85 17.98 -30.48 -16.62
CA GLN A 85 17.51 -31.52 -17.53
C GLN A 85 15.99 -31.69 -17.37
N CYS A 86 15.28 -31.74 -18.50
CA CYS A 86 13.86 -32.06 -18.49
C CYS A 86 13.65 -33.52 -18.09
N LYS A 87 12.80 -33.79 -17.09
CA LYS A 87 12.46 -35.15 -16.66
C LYS A 87 11.61 -35.94 -17.67
N HIS A 88 10.98 -35.26 -18.63
CA HIS A 88 10.08 -35.90 -19.60
C HIS A 88 10.79 -36.31 -20.89
N CYS A 89 11.63 -35.44 -21.44
CA CYS A 89 12.33 -35.70 -22.71
C CYS A 89 13.85 -35.84 -22.57
N SER A 90 14.38 -35.74 -21.35
CA SER A 90 15.81 -35.82 -21.02
C SER A 90 16.71 -34.78 -21.71
N LYS A 91 16.14 -33.83 -22.46
CA LYS A 91 16.89 -32.74 -23.10
C LYS A 91 17.34 -31.73 -22.04
N PRO A 92 18.64 -31.38 -22.00
CA PRO A 92 19.12 -30.31 -21.14
C PRO A 92 18.82 -28.94 -21.74
N PHE A 93 18.56 -27.95 -20.90
CA PHE A 93 18.41 -26.55 -21.26
C PHE A 93 18.90 -25.65 -20.13
N THR A 94 19.21 -24.40 -20.43
CA THR A 94 19.62 -23.43 -19.40
C THR A 94 18.38 -22.76 -18.84
N TYR A 95 18.25 -22.74 -17.52
CA TYR A 95 17.12 -22.09 -16.84
C TYR A 95 17.34 -20.58 -16.74
N THR A 96 17.15 -19.90 -17.87
CA THR A 96 17.28 -18.45 -18.02
C THR A 96 15.91 -17.76 -18.06
N PRO A 97 15.85 -16.42 -17.91
CA PRO A 97 14.62 -15.64 -18.10
C PRO A 97 13.97 -15.77 -19.49
N THR A 98 14.70 -16.31 -20.47
CA THR A 98 14.19 -16.56 -21.83
C THR A 98 13.31 -17.80 -21.93
N VAL A 99 13.34 -18.69 -20.93
CA VAL A 99 12.44 -19.84 -20.87
C VAL A 99 11.04 -19.36 -20.48
N VAL A 100 10.01 -19.92 -21.10
CA VAL A 100 8.62 -19.57 -20.80
C VAL A 100 8.27 -19.97 -19.38
N ILE A 101 8.00 -18.96 -18.53
CA ILE A 101 7.55 -19.14 -17.14
C ILE A 101 6.02 -18.99 -17.09
N ASN A 102 5.32 -20.08 -16.78
CA ASN A 102 3.86 -20.10 -16.70
C ASN A 102 3.35 -19.58 -15.36
N ALA A 103 4.03 -19.95 -14.27
CA ALA A 103 3.64 -19.64 -12.91
C ALA A 103 4.85 -19.73 -11.96
N PHE A 104 4.67 -19.27 -10.73
CA PHE A 104 5.61 -19.47 -9.64
C PHE A 104 4.94 -20.18 -8.48
N TYR A 105 5.76 -20.76 -7.60
CA TYR A 105 5.31 -21.25 -6.31
C TYR A 105 6.00 -20.53 -5.16
N ALA A 106 5.21 -20.20 -4.14
CA ALA A 106 5.66 -19.56 -2.91
C ALA A 106 5.05 -20.29 -1.71
N GLN A 107 5.60 -20.08 -0.51
CA GLN A 107 4.94 -20.53 0.72
C GLN A 107 4.16 -19.39 1.33
N CYS A 108 2.95 -19.69 1.81
CA CYS A 108 2.20 -18.72 2.60
C CYS A 108 2.94 -18.47 3.93
N PRO A 109 3.27 -17.22 4.28
CA PRO A 109 3.90 -16.91 5.57
C PRO A 109 3.02 -17.27 6.77
N HIS A 110 1.69 -17.28 6.59
CA HIS A 110 0.72 -17.60 7.64
C HIS A 110 0.58 -19.10 7.88
N CYS A 111 0.15 -19.87 6.87
CA CYS A 111 -0.17 -21.29 7.02
C CYS A 111 0.92 -22.25 6.50
N LYS A 112 2.01 -21.75 5.94
CA LYS A 112 3.14 -22.51 5.35
C LYS A 112 2.79 -23.40 4.15
N ASN A 113 1.52 -23.49 3.77
CA ASN A 113 1.09 -24.20 2.57
C ASN A 113 1.66 -23.57 1.29
N GLU A 114 1.91 -24.42 0.31
CA GLU A 114 2.38 -23.99 -1.00
C GLU A 114 1.26 -23.33 -1.81
N LEU A 115 1.61 -22.21 -2.41
CA LEU A 115 0.78 -21.42 -3.30
C LEU A 115 1.36 -21.48 -4.69
N ARG A 116 0.51 -21.75 -5.69
CA ARG A 116 0.82 -21.57 -7.10
C ARG A 116 0.11 -20.29 -7.56
N ALA A 117 0.85 -19.38 -8.17
CA ALA A 117 0.31 -18.13 -8.69
C ALA A 117 0.87 -17.86 -10.09
N ALA A 118 0.02 -17.31 -10.97
CA ALA A 118 0.46 -16.84 -12.28
C ALA A 118 1.36 -15.59 -12.14
N MET A 119 2.30 -15.39 -13.07
CA MET A 119 3.27 -14.28 -13.01
C MET A 119 2.59 -12.90 -12.95
N LYS A 120 1.38 -12.74 -13.51
CA LYS A 120 0.59 -11.49 -13.43
C LYS A 120 0.23 -11.05 -12.00
N TYR A 121 0.29 -11.96 -11.02
CA TYR A 121 0.01 -11.65 -9.62
C TYR A 121 1.28 -11.24 -8.84
N MET A 122 2.45 -11.27 -9.46
CA MET A 122 3.69 -10.81 -8.82
C MET A 122 3.59 -9.32 -8.46
N GLY A 123 4.04 -8.95 -7.27
CA GLY A 123 3.93 -7.61 -6.70
C GLY A 123 2.56 -7.28 -6.07
N ASN A 124 1.52 -8.06 -6.37
CA ASN A 124 0.16 -7.77 -5.93
C ASN A 124 -0.14 -8.30 -4.53
N LYS A 125 -1.06 -7.62 -3.85
CA LYS A 125 -1.71 -8.06 -2.62
C LYS A 125 -2.80 -9.07 -2.99
N VAL A 126 -2.75 -10.25 -2.40
CA VAL A 126 -3.71 -11.34 -2.65
C VAL A 126 -4.09 -12.02 -1.35
N VAL A 127 -5.14 -12.84 -1.42
CA VAL A 127 -5.58 -13.68 -0.31
C VAL A 127 -5.06 -15.10 -0.50
N CYS A 128 -4.54 -15.71 0.56
CA CYS A 128 -4.14 -17.10 0.56
C CYS A 128 -5.36 -18.02 0.43
N LYS A 129 -5.41 -18.84 -0.63
CA LYS A 129 -6.53 -19.80 -0.85
C LYS A 129 -6.71 -20.88 0.22
N HIS A 130 -5.76 -21.01 1.15
CA HIS A 130 -5.74 -22.08 2.17
C HIS A 130 -6.11 -21.59 3.57
N CYS A 131 -5.87 -20.31 3.88
CA CYS A 131 -6.08 -19.77 5.23
C CYS A 131 -6.66 -18.35 5.24
N ASP A 132 -7.04 -17.84 4.07
CA ASP A 132 -7.60 -16.49 3.87
C ASP A 132 -6.71 -15.33 4.38
N GLY A 133 -5.45 -15.64 4.69
CA GLY A 133 -4.47 -14.66 5.12
C GLY A 133 -4.09 -13.73 3.98
N HIS A 134 -4.10 -12.43 4.25
CA HIS A 134 -3.65 -11.41 3.32
C HIS A 134 -2.13 -11.48 3.19
N ILE A 135 -1.64 -11.61 1.95
CA ILE A 135 -0.23 -11.74 1.63
C ILE A 135 0.12 -10.86 0.44
N GLN A 136 1.40 -10.50 0.33
CA GLN A 136 1.92 -9.80 -0.82
C GLN A 136 2.91 -10.72 -1.52
N LEU A 137 2.66 -10.99 -2.80
CA LEU A 137 3.55 -11.80 -3.61
C LEU A 137 4.74 -10.92 -3.99
N MET A 138 5.88 -11.13 -3.35
CA MET A 138 7.06 -10.30 -3.57
C MET A 138 7.75 -10.68 -4.88
N PRO A 139 8.35 -9.72 -5.62
CA PRO A 139 9.23 -10.04 -6.73
C PRO A 139 10.44 -10.85 -6.26
N GLU A 140 11.08 -11.54 -7.19
CA GLU A 140 12.33 -12.24 -6.90
C GLU A 140 13.41 -11.22 -6.52
N THR A 141 14.03 -11.38 -5.35
CA THR A 141 15.25 -10.64 -5.02
C THR A 141 16.36 -11.07 -5.97
N THR A 142 16.82 -10.13 -6.78
CA THR A 142 17.93 -10.29 -7.74
C THR A 142 19.25 -10.44 -7.00
#